data_AF-A0A7C2PQP3-F1
#
_entry.id   AF-A0A7C2PQP3-F1
#
_cell.length_a   1.000
_cell.length_b   1.000
_cell.length_c   1.000
_cell.angle_alpha   90.00
_cell.angle_beta   90.00
_cell.angle_gamma   90.00
#
_symmetry.space_group_name_H-M   'P 1'
#
loop_
_entity.id
_entity.type
_entity.pdbx_description
1 polymer ?
#
loop_
_entity_poly.entity_id
_entity_poly.type
_entity_poly.pdbx_seq_one_letter_code
_entity_poly.pdbx_strand_id
1 'polypeptide(L)'
;MFLIVLGVVLMIVGINLIRQGSRFPAAAAAPLRRPAVPARAAAPAGGRPMARPLSGKAGEFAAARLGQRITYNHPQRGGLVGKILGTVHYAELWQRRKAPNEPWVPTGNIFTAHWLGDTLLYHWKDRLYLLDSYDSITDAEITQQILPHAKAFGQSDETAEVSFAYPPASWTITDIGKFQVESAEGTGLRLQAGAVGRFLHARGGSGNEGQALVVEDYQEGGGGQDTVWRGYAIAWDDLQSIG
;
A
#
# COMPACT_ATOMS: atom_id res chain seq x y z
N MET A 1 -51.03 6.87 37.62
CA MET A 1 -50.22 6.15 38.61
C MET A 1 -48.86 5.66 38.07
N PHE A 2 -48.34 6.21 36.95
CA PHE A 2 -47.02 5.86 36.38
C PHE A 2 -46.00 7.01 36.48
N LEU A 3 -46.44 8.22 36.81
CA LEU A 3 -45.61 9.43 36.93
C LEU A 3 -45.04 9.68 38.33
N ILE A 4 -45.49 8.94 39.35
CA ILE A 4 -45.03 9.10 40.75
C ILE A 4 -43.82 8.18 41.04
N VAL A 5 -43.64 7.09 40.28
CA VAL A 5 -42.53 6.15 40.48
C VAL A 5 -41.21 6.65 39.85
N LEU A 6 -41.28 7.44 38.77
CA LEU A 6 -40.09 7.99 38.10
C LEU A 6 -39.41 9.12 38.91
N GLY A 7 -40.18 9.86 39.72
CA GLY A 7 -39.66 10.95 40.56
C GLY A 7 -38.84 10.47 41.77
N VAL A 8 -39.11 9.27 42.29
CA VAL A 8 -38.41 8.73 43.47
C VAL A 8 -37.08 8.08 43.09
N VAL A 9 -36.96 7.51 41.89
CA VAL A 9 -35.71 6.87 41.41
C VAL A 9 -34.63 7.90 41.08
N LEU A 10 -34.98 9.08 40.58
CA LEU A 10 -34.02 10.17 40.31
C LEU A 10 -33.51 10.86 41.58
N MET A 11 -34.24 10.79 42.70
CA MET A 11 -33.82 11.38 43.98
C MET A 11 -32.81 10.50 44.75
N ILE A 12 -32.84 9.16 44.57
CA ILE A 12 -31.93 8.22 45.24
C ILE A 12 -30.54 8.18 44.60
N VAL A 13 -30.44 8.49 43.29
CA VAL A 13 -29.14 8.56 42.59
C VAL A 13 -28.40 9.87 42.89
N GLY A 14 -29.12 10.99 43.08
CA GLY A 14 -28.52 12.28 43.42
C GLY A 14 -27.89 12.36 44.81
N ILE A 15 -28.37 11.59 45.79
CA ILE A 15 -27.86 11.62 47.18
C ILE A 15 -26.59 10.76 47.34
N ASN A 16 -26.36 9.75 46.49
CA ASN A 16 -25.14 8.93 46.56
C ASN A 16 -23.91 9.59 45.91
N LEU A 17 -24.11 10.63 45.07
CA LEU A 17 -23.01 11.35 44.41
C LEU A 17 -22.44 12.53 45.23
N ILE A 18 -23.08 12.91 46.35
CA ILE A 18 -22.62 14.02 47.21
C ILE A 18 -21.91 13.51 48.50
N ARG A 19 -21.87 12.19 48.75
CA ARG A 19 -21.20 11.58 49.92
C ARG A 19 -19.78 11.03 49.70
N GLN A 20 -19.19 11.19 48.51
CA GLN A 20 -17.81 10.77 48.23
C GLN A 20 -16.82 11.93 48.02
N GLY A 21 -17.03 13.04 48.71
CA GLY A 21 -15.99 14.03 48.94
C GLY A 21 -15.24 13.74 50.24
N SER A 22 -13.91 13.83 50.20
CA SER A 22 -12.97 13.98 51.35
C SER A 22 -12.25 12.72 51.82
N ARG A 23 -11.26 12.25 51.06
CA ARG A 23 -10.01 11.71 51.63
C ARG A 23 -8.81 12.17 50.80
N PHE A 24 -8.16 13.24 51.27
CA PHE A 24 -6.80 13.57 50.86
C PHE A 24 -5.84 12.56 51.53
N PRO A 25 -5.05 11.78 50.78
CA PRO A 25 -3.92 11.08 51.38
C PRO A 25 -2.74 12.05 51.55
N ALA A 26 -2.11 11.94 52.71
CA ALA A 26 -0.97 12.71 53.16
C ALA A 26 0.23 12.62 52.18
N ALA A 27 0.98 13.72 52.13
CA ALA A 27 2.21 13.85 51.36
C ALA A 27 3.25 12.79 51.77
N ALA A 28 3.52 11.84 50.87
CA ALA A 28 4.69 10.99 50.95
C ALA A 28 5.90 11.75 50.36
N ALA A 29 6.96 11.85 51.15
CA ALA A 29 8.21 12.49 50.78
C ALA A 29 8.83 11.83 49.53
N ALA A 30 9.13 12.64 48.52
CA ALA A 30 9.82 12.21 47.32
C ALA A 30 11.28 11.83 47.64
N PRO A 31 11.78 10.64 47.24
CA PRO A 31 13.21 10.38 47.30
C PRO A 31 13.93 11.25 46.26
N LEU A 32 15.03 11.87 46.69
CA LEU A 32 15.95 12.67 45.87
C LEU A 32 16.33 11.89 44.60
N ARG A 33 15.83 12.37 43.44
CA ARG A 33 16.26 11.91 42.12
C ARG A 33 17.75 12.18 41.96
N ARG A 34 18.56 11.12 41.89
CA ARG A 34 19.92 11.21 41.32
C ARG A 34 19.81 11.73 39.89
N PRO A 35 20.73 12.60 39.42
CA PRO A 35 20.77 12.98 38.02
C PRO A 35 20.95 11.71 37.19
N ALA A 36 19.97 11.42 36.32
CA ALA A 36 20.14 10.40 35.31
C ALA A 36 21.28 10.86 34.41
N VAL A 37 22.39 10.11 34.41
CA VAL A 37 23.41 10.18 33.38
C VAL A 37 22.68 10.13 32.03
N PRO A 38 22.94 11.06 31.09
CA PRO A 38 22.28 11.01 29.79
C PRO A 38 22.55 9.63 29.20
N ALA A 39 21.48 8.84 29.06
CA ALA A 39 21.56 7.56 28.39
C ALA A 39 22.08 7.85 26.99
N ARG A 40 23.35 7.51 26.76
CA ARG A 40 23.95 7.45 25.43
C ARG A 40 22.98 6.63 24.60
N ALA A 41 22.39 7.26 23.58
CA ALA A 41 21.46 6.61 22.69
C ALA A 41 22.06 5.27 22.29
N ALA A 42 21.39 4.18 22.66
CA ALA A 42 21.75 2.87 22.17
C ALA A 42 21.71 2.97 20.64
N ALA A 43 22.83 2.65 20.00
CA ALA A 43 22.92 2.61 18.56
C ALA A 43 21.77 1.75 18.00
N PRO A 44 21.11 2.17 16.91
CA PRO A 44 20.02 1.40 16.33
C PRO A 44 20.55 0.04 15.86
N ALA A 45 20.20 -1.02 16.59
CA ALA A 45 20.28 -2.38 16.10
C ALA A 45 19.08 -2.59 15.17
N GLY A 46 19.35 -2.68 13.86
CA GLY A 46 18.34 -2.82 12.82
C GLY A 46 18.49 -1.71 11.80
N GLY A 47 19.37 -1.93 10.82
CA GLY A 47 19.74 -0.95 9.81
C GLY A 47 18.52 -0.37 9.07
N ARG A 48 18.64 0.90 8.68
CA ARG A 48 17.82 1.48 7.60
C ARG A 48 17.80 0.48 6.44
N PRO A 49 16.66 0.15 5.82
CA PRO A 49 16.70 -0.50 4.53
C PRO A 49 17.32 0.53 3.58
N MET A 50 18.60 0.33 3.25
CA MET A 50 19.16 1.01 2.11
C MET A 50 18.43 0.44 0.91
N ALA A 51 17.67 1.29 0.20
CA ALA A 51 17.30 1.02 -1.18
C ALA A 51 18.56 0.53 -1.87
N ARG A 52 18.64 -0.75 -2.19
CA ARG A 52 19.77 -1.25 -2.95
C ARG A 52 19.63 -0.59 -4.32
N PRO A 53 20.63 0.18 -4.81
CA PRO A 53 20.50 0.79 -6.12
C PRO A 53 20.21 -0.32 -7.13
N LEU A 54 19.09 -0.18 -7.85
CA LEU A 54 18.71 -1.12 -8.89
C LEU A 54 19.84 -1.18 -9.92
N SER A 55 20.23 -2.38 -10.31
CA SER A 55 21.32 -2.61 -11.26
C SER A 55 20.82 -3.36 -12.49
N GLY A 56 21.54 -3.25 -13.61
CA GLY A 56 21.15 -3.87 -14.88
C GLY A 56 19.86 -3.27 -15.42
N LYS A 57 19.04 -4.09 -16.09
CA LYS A 57 17.80 -3.66 -16.75
C LYS A 57 16.81 -2.96 -15.81
N ALA A 58 16.72 -3.38 -14.54
CA ALA A 58 15.84 -2.71 -13.57
C ALA A 58 16.31 -1.29 -13.23
N GLY A 59 17.64 -1.07 -13.17
CA GLY A 59 18.22 0.25 -13.00
C GLY A 59 18.06 1.14 -14.24
N GLU A 60 18.26 0.56 -15.43
CA GLU A 60 18.03 1.26 -16.70
C GLU A 60 16.56 1.66 -16.86
N PHE A 61 15.64 0.76 -16.50
CA PHE A 61 14.21 1.03 -16.46
C PHE A 61 13.89 2.16 -15.50
N ALA A 62 14.32 2.07 -14.23
CA ALA A 62 14.07 3.12 -13.25
C ALA A 62 14.66 4.49 -13.63
N ALA A 63 15.75 4.52 -14.41
CA ALA A 63 16.39 5.73 -14.89
C ALA A 63 15.79 6.31 -16.19
N ALA A 64 14.84 5.61 -16.81
CA ALA A 64 14.26 6.00 -18.08
C ALA A 64 13.44 7.29 -17.94
N ARG A 65 13.52 8.15 -18.96
CA ARG A 65 12.96 9.50 -18.95
C ARG A 65 11.80 9.65 -19.91
N LEU A 66 10.95 10.61 -19.60
CA LEU A 66 9.87 11.03 -20.49
C LEU A 66 10.42 11.28 -21.91
N GLY A 67 9.69 10.78 -22.89
CA GLY A 67 10.02 10.92 -24.30
C GLY A 67 10.91 9.85 -24.89
N GLN A 68 11.62 9.06 -24.07
CA GLN A 68 12.36 7.89 -24.53
C GLN A 68 11.40 6.79 -25.01
N ARG A 69 11.92 5.88 -25.82
CA ARG A 69 11.19 4.72 -26.34
C ARG A 69 11.62 3.47 -25.59
N ILE A 70 10.64 2.67 -25.22
CA ILE A 70 10.84 1.34 -24.66
C ILE A 70 10.41 0.32 -25.70
N THR A 71 11.30 -0.61 -26.04
CA THR A 71 11.01 -1.78 -26.87
C THR A 71 10.80 -2.99 -25.98
N TYR A 72 9.70 -3.70 -26.16
CA TYR A 72 9.35 -4.84 -25.33
C TYR A 72 8.59 -5.92 -26.11
N ASN A 73 8.62 -7.16 -25.64
CA ASN A 73 7.85 -8.26 -26.17
C ASN A 73 6.54 -8.42 -25.40
N HIS A 74 5.43 -8.22 -26.09
CA HIS A 74 4.11 -8.49 -25.56
C HIS A 74 3.75 -9.98 -25.74
N PRO A 75 3.31 -10.70 -24.70
CA PRO A 75 3.04 -12.14 -24.78
C PRO A 75 2.08 -12.55 -25.90
N GLN A 76 1.09 -11.70 -26.22
CA GLN A 76 0.13 -11.95 -27.31
C GLN A 76 0.36 -11.16 -28.61
N ARG A 77 1.12 -10.05 -28.57
CA ARG A 77 1.21 -9.10 -29.69
C ARG A 77 2.61 -9.06 -30.31
N GLY A 78 3.58 -9.77 -29.73
CA GLY A 78 4.97 -9.77 -30.19
C GLY A 78 5.70 -8.48 -29.83
N GLY A 79 6.74 -8.14 -30.59
CA GLY A 79 7.56 -6.95 -30.34
C GLY A 79 6.79 -5.66 -30.54
N LEU A 80 6.77 -4.81 -29.52
CA LEU A 80 6.14 -3.50 -29.50
C LEU A 80 7.14 -2.42 -29.09
N VAL A 81 6.84 -1.17 -29.45
CA VAL A 81 7.62 0.00 -29.07
C VAL A 81 6.65 1.07 -28.57
N GLY A 82 6.85 1.54 -27.34
CA GLY A 82 6.07 2.63 -26.75
C GLY A 82 6.96 3.81 -26.36
N LYS A 83 6.42 5.04 -26.44
CA LYS A 83 7.09 6.24 -25.94
C LYS A 83 6.67 6.49 -24.50
N ILE A 84 7.61 6.80 -23.61
CA ILE A 84 7.29 7.14 -22.22
C ILE A 84 6.58 8.50 -22.20
N LEU A 85 5.30 8.48 -21.86
CA LEU A 85 4.43 9.65 -21.74
C LEU A 85 4.28 10.12 -20.30
N GLY A 86 4.43 9.20 -19.35
CA GLY A 86 4.41 9.49 -17.92
C GLY A 86 5.28 8.50 -17.14
N THR A 87 5.78 8.94 -15.99
CA THR A 87 6.55 8.11 -15.06
C THR A 87 6.01 8.35 -13.66
N VAL A 88 5.85 7.27 -12.88
CA VAL A 88 5.53 7.35 -11.45
C VAL A 88 6.54 6.54 -10.67
N HIS A 89 6.99 7.12 -9.56
CA HIS A 89 7.80 6.44 -8.56
C HIS A 89 6.97 6.22 -7.30
N TYR A 90 6.88 4.97 -6.88
CA TYR A 90 6.15 4.53 -5.70
C TYR A 90 7.13 4.17 -4.59
N ALA A 91 7.01 4.83 -3.44
CA ALA A 91 7.69 4.43 -2.21
C ALA A 91 6.87 3.38 -1.48
N GLU A 92 7.47 2.23 -1.19
CA GLU A 92 6.83 1.21 -0.36
C GLU A 92 6.72 1.67 1.10
N LEU A 93 5.56 1.48 1.70
CA LEU A 93 5.29 1.84 3.09
C LEU A 93 5.05 0.59 3.92
N TRP A 94 5.75 0.47 5.06
CA TRP A 94 5.53 -0.62 6.01
C TRP A 94 5.22 -0.09 7.41
N GLN A 95 4.57 -0.92 8.22
CA GLN A 95 4.49 -0.73 9.66
C GLN A 95 5.57 -1.58 10.33
N ARG A 96 6.29 -1.03 11.32
CA ARG A 96 7.30 -1.81 12.07
C ARG A 96 6.69 -2.97 12.84
N ARG A 97 5.41 -2.82 13.21
CA ARG A 97 4.58 -3.80 13.89
C ARG A 97 3.16 -3.69 13.33
N LYS A 98 2.50 -4.82 13.08
CA LYS A 98 1.09 -4.83 12.66
C LYS A 98 0.21 -4.41 13.85
N ALA A 99 -0.02 -3.11 14.02
CA ALA A 99 -0.83 -2.54 15.09
C ALA A 99 -1.61 -1.30 14.59
N PRO A 100 -2.84 -1.04 15.11
CA PRO A 100 -3.70 0.04 14.62
C PRO A 100 -3.07 1.44 14.65
N ASN A 101 -2.19 1.70 15.62
CA ASN A 101 -1.57 3.00 15.83
C ASN A 101 -0.11 3.06 15.38
N GLU A 102 0.43 1.98 14.78
CA GLU A 102 1.79 2.02 14.23
C GLU A 102 1.78 2.83 12.94
N PRO A 103 2.64 3.86 12.80
CA PRO A 103 2.68 4.65 11.58
C PRO A 103 3.19 3.82 10.40
N TRP A 104 2.61 4.07 9.23
CA TRP A 104 3.18 3.63 7.96
C TRP A 104 4.38 4.52 7.64
N VAL A 105 5.54 3.91 7.42
CA VAL A 105 6.78 4.63 7.12
C VAL A 105 7.41 4.08 5.85
N PRO A 106 8.04 4.93 5.02
CA PRO A 106 8.76 4.46 3.85
C PRO A 106 9.85 3.45 4.22
N THR A 107 9.91 2.36 3.48
CA THR A 107 10.99 1.37 3.62
C THR A 107 12.28 1.89 2.99
N GLY A 108 12.17 2.83 2.04
CA GLY A 108 13.26 3.25 1.17
C GLY A 108 13.27 2.52 -0.17
N ASN A 109 12.48 1.44 -0.33
CA ASN A 109 12.31 0.82 -1.63
C ASN A 109 11.43 1.71 -2.52
N ILE A 110 11.96 2.02 -3.71
CA ILE A 110 11.26 2.79 -4.74
C ILE A 110 11.03 1.89 -5.95
N PHE A 111 9.80 1.92 -6.45
CA PHE A 111 9.31 1.14 -7.58
C PHE A 111 8.85 2.08 -8.68
N THR A 112 8.95 1.66 -9.93
CA THR A 112 8.75 2.57 -11.07
C THR A 112 7.68 2.05 -12.00
N ALA A 113 6.82 2.95 -12.48
CA ALA A 113 5.91 2.65 -13.58
C ALA A 113 6.07 3.68 -14.70
N HIS A 114 6.08 3.21 -15.95
CA HIS A 114 6.10 4.03 -17.15
C HIS A 114 4.81 3.86 -17.94
N TRP A 115 4.11 4.97 -18.15
CA TRP A 115 2.92 5.04 -18.98
C TRP A 115 3.32 5.30 -20.43
N LEU A 116 2.87 4.41 -21.32
CA LEU A 116 3.18 4.45 -22.75
C LEU A 116 1.99 4.93 -23.61
N GLY A 117 0.85 5.24 -22.99
CA GLY A 117 -0.36 5.75 -23.64
C GLY A 117 -1.53 4.77 -23.67
N ASP A 118 -1.25 3.49 -23.85
CA ASP A 118 -2.21 2.38 -23.74
C ASP A 118 -1.75 1.28 -22.76
N THR A 119 -0.47 1.32 -22.40
CA THR A 119 0.23 0.29 -21.64
C THR A 119 0.99 0.93 -20.50
N LEU A 120 0.86 0.39 -19.30
CA LEU A 120 1.68 0.69 -18.13
C LEU A 120 2.70 -0.43 -17.95
N LEU A 121 3.98 -0.12 -18.15
CA LEU A 121 5.06 -1.01 -17.70
C LEU A 121 5.34 -0.69 -16.25
N TYR A 122 5.23 -1.68 -15.37
CA TYR A 122 5.27 -1.46 -13.93
C TYR A 122 6.22 -2.45 -13.27
N HIS A 123 7.30 -1.92 -12.70
CA HIS A 123 8.27 -2.65 -11.93
C HIS A 123 7.91 -2.56 -10.44
N TRP A 124 7.65 -3.70 -9.81
CA TRP A 124 7.44 -3.81 -8.37
C TRP A 124 8.24 -4.97 -7.78
N LYS A 125 9.03 -4.70 -6.74
CA LYS A 125 10.00 -5.65 -6.14
C LYS A 125 10.93 -6.25 -7.19
N ASP A 126 10.78 -7.54 -7.49
CA ASP A 126 11.56 -8.29 -8.46
C ASP A 126 10.78 -8.57 -9.77
N ARG A 127 9.55 -8.05 -9.88
CA ARG A 127 8.60 -8.37 -10.95
C ARG A 127 8.39 -7.20 -11.89
N LEU A 128 8.25 -7.52 -13.17
CA LEU A 128 7.87 -6.58 -14.21
C LEU A 128 6.49 -6.95 -14.75
N TYR A 129 5.59 -5.99 -14.74
CA TYR A 129 4.25 -6.11 -15.27
C TYR A 129 4.10 -5.29 -16.53
N LEU A 130 3.39 -5.85 -17.50
CA LEU A 130 2.89 -5.16 -18.67
C LEU A 130 1.38 -5.11 -18.52
N LEU A 131 0.84 -3.94 -18.21
CA LEU A 131 -0.58 -3.73 -17.90
C LEU A 131 -1.20 -2.91 -19.03
N ASP A 132 -2.03 -3.51 -19.86
CA ASP A 132 -2.56 -2.92 -21.09
C ASP A 132 -4.08 -2.76 -21.10
N SER A 133 -4.73 -3.09 -19.99
CA SER A 133 -6.14 -2.80 -19.72
C SER A 133 -6.30 -2.28 -18.30
N TYR A 134 -7.19 -1.31 -18.12
CA TYR A 134 -7.58 -0.87 -16.79
C TYR A 134 -9.05 -0.43 -16.75
N ASP A 135 -9.65 -0.58 -15.58
CA ASP A 135 -10.95 -0.02 -15.24
C ASP A 135 -10.85 0.76 -13.94
N SER A 136 -11.68 1.80 -13.82
CA SER A 136 -11.93 2.42 -12.53
C SER A 136 -12.73 1.46 -11.66
N ILE A 137 -12.29 1.25 -10.43
CA ILE A 137 -12.98 0.42 -9.44
C ILE A 137 -13.55 1.30 -8.33
N THR A 138 -14.63 0.87 -7.68
CA THR A 138 -15.27 1.65 -6.60
C THR A 138 -14.88 1.13 -5.22
N ASP A 139 -14.96 1.99 -4.20
CA ASP A 139 -14.81 1.60 -2.79
C ASP A 139 -15.68 0.40 -2.40
N ALA A 140 -16.93 0.37 -2.90
CA ALA A 140 -17.88 -0.71 -2.62
C ALA A 140 -17.39 -2.03 -3.22
N GLU A 141 -16.91 -2.00 -4.46
CA GLU A 141 -16.38 -3.16 -5.15
C GLU A 141 -15.09 -3.67 -4.50
N ILE A 142 -14.16 -2.77 -4.18
CA ILE A 142 -12.95 -3.09 -3.41
C ILE A 142 -13.33 -3.76 -2.08
N THR A 143 -14.27 -3.16 -1.34
CA THR A 143 -14.68 -3.66 -0.01
C THR A 143 -15.32 -5.03 -0.07
N GLN A 144 -16.11 -5.30 -1.12
CA GLN A 144 -16.86 -6.55 -1.25
C GLN A 144 -16.04 -7.66 -1.91
N GLN A 145 -15.23 -7.35 -2.92
CA GLN A 145 -14.60 -8.35 -3.79
C GLN A 145 -13.10 -8.50 -3.61
N ILE A 146 -12.40 -7.50 -3.04
CA ILE A 146 -10.92 -7.50 -2.97
C ILE A 146 -10.43 -7.58 -1.52
N LEU A 147 -10.89 -6.68 -0.65
CA LEU A 147 -10.40 -6.55 0.72
C LEU A 147 -10.52 -7.81 1.59
N PRO A 148 -11.59 -8.64 1.50
CA PRO A 148 -11.67 -9.86 2.29
C PRO A 148 -10.50 -10.82 2.00
N HIS A 149 -10.13 -10.96 0.72
CA HIS A 149 -9.06 -11.85 0.29
C HIS A 149 -7.68 -11.28 0.62
N ALA A 150 -7.47 -9.97 0.44
CA ALA A 150 -6.25 -9.30 0.86
C ALA A 150 -6.01 -9.47 2.38
N LYS A 151 -7.05 -9.32 3.21
CA LYS A 151 -6.96 -9.55 4.66
C LYS A 151 -6.59 -10.99 5.00
N ALA A 152 -7.22 -11.97 4.35
CA ALA A 152 -6.90 -13.38 4.56
C ALA A 152 -5.42 -13.68 4.22
N PHE A 153 -4.93 -13.15 3.10
CA PHE A 153 -3.52 -13.30 2.70
C PHE A 153 -2.58 -12.64 3.72
N GLY A 154 -2.85 -11.40 4.14
CA GLY A 154 -2.02 -10.69 5.13
C GLY A 154 -2.02 -11.29 6.53
N GLN A 155 -3.09 -11.97 6.92
CA GLN A 155 -3.19 -12.74 8.18
C GLN A 155 -2.36 -14.02 8.16
N SER A 156 -2.08 -14.57 6.97
CA SER A 156 -1.17 -15.71 6.79
C SER A 156 0.31 -15.29 6.70
N ASP A 157 0.62 -14.05 7.08
CA ASP A 157 1.92 -13.43 6.84
C ASP A 157 2.40 -13.59 5.39
N GLU A 158 1.45 -13.47 4.45
CA GLU A 158 1.71 -13.50 3.00
C GLU A 158 2.27 -14.85 2.49
N THR A 159 2.00 -15.94 3.21
CA THR A 159 2.48 -17.28 2.85
C THR A 159 1.40 -18.22 2.29
N ALA A 160 0.12 -17.95 2.55
CA ALA A 160 -0.96 -18.80 2.06
C ALA A 160 -1.28 -18.58 0.58
N GLU A 161 -1.73 -19.62 -0.10
CA GLU A 161 -2.31 -19.50 -1.44
C GLU A 161 -3.77 -19.05 -1.33
N VAL A 162 -4.01 -17.75 -1.54
CA VAL A 162 -5.35 -17.16 -1.49
C VAL A 162 -5.79 -16.81 -2.91
N SER A 163 -6.84 -17.49 -3.39
CA SER A 163 -7.46 -17.21 -4.69
C SER A 163 -8.84 -16.58 -4.54
N PHE A 164 -9.23 -15.78 -5.53
CA PHE A 164 -10.54 -15.14 -5.60
C PHE A 164 -10.99 -14.98 -7.06
N ALA A 165 -12.30 -14.92 -7.26
CA ALA A 165 -12.88 -14.65 -8.57
C ALA A 165 -13.05 -13.14 -8.74
N TYR A 166 -12.54 -12.61 -9.84
CA TYR A 166 -12.74 -11.22 -10.23
C TYR A 166 -12.72 -11.12 -11.76
N PRO A 167 -13.74 -10.52 -12.41
CA PRO A 167 -13.88 -10.61 -13.86
C PRO A 167 -12.59 -10.24 -14.63
N PRO A 168 -12.25 -11.01 -15.69
CA PRO A 168 -13.00 -12.13 -16.26
C PRO A 168 -12.64 -13.52 -15.70
N ALA A 169 -11.79 -13.62 -14.68
CA ALA A 169 -11.12 -14.87 -14.33
C ALA A 169 -10.96 -15.09 -12.82
N SER A 170 -10.21 -16.13 -12.46
CA SER A 170 -9.74 -16.34 -11.09
C SER A 170 -8.31 -15.87 -10.95
N TRP A 171 -7.98 -15.35 -9.78
CA TRP A 171 -6.69 -14.74 -9.48
C TRP A 171 -6.16 -15.30 -8.16
N THR A 172 -4.86 -15.51 -8.09
CA THR A 172 -4.16 -15.91 -6.87
C THR A 172 -3.29 -14.76 -6.41
N ILE A 173 -3.49 -14.30 -5.18
CA ILE A 173 -2.75 -13.18 -4.59
C ILE A 173 -1.26 -13.56 -4.46
N THR A 174 -0.41 -12.60 -4.78
CA THR A 174 1.06 -12.73 -4.79
C THR A 174 1.78 -11.65 -3.99
N ASP A 175 1.10 -10.53 -3.74
CA ASP A 175 1.61 -9.44 -2.91
C ASP A 175 0.46 -8.54 -2.49
N ILE A 176 0.56 -7.95 -1.31
CA ILE A 176 -0.31 -6.87 -0.85
C ILE A 176 0.54 -5.85 -0.10
N GLY A 177 0.07 -4.62 0.02
CA GLY A 177 0.75 -3.66 0.86
C GLY A 177 0.23 -2.24 0.73
N LYS A 178 1.06 -1.29 1.15
CA LYS A 178 0.77 0.14 1.08
C LYS A 178 1.93 0.86 0.42
N PHE A 179 1.61 1.92 -0.31
CA PHE A 179 2.58 2.71 -1.06
C PHE A 179 2.25 4.20 -0.92
N GLN A 180 3.25 5.03 -1.21
CA GLN A 180 3.10 6.45 -1.43
C GLN A 180 3.64 6.79 -2.82
N VAL A 181 2.93 7.65 -3.56
CA VAL A 181 3.47 8.25 -4.77
C VAL A 181 4.56 9.24 -4.35
N GLU A 182 5.82 8.89 -4.59
CA GLU A 182 6.97 9.76 -4.31
C GLU A 182 7.03 10.90 -5.32
N SER A 183 6.86 10.56 -6.60
CA SER A 183 6.78 11.52 -7.69
C SER A 183 5.94 10.97 -8.85
N ALA A 184 5.34 11.87 -9.61
CA ALA A 184 4.61 11.58 -10.82
C ALA A 184 4.91 12.68 -11.84
N GLU A 185 5.34 12.30 -13.03
CA GLU A 185 5.72 13.22 -14.10
C GLU A 185 5.04 12.83 -15.42
N GLY A 186 4.86 13.82 -16.30
CA GLY A 186 4.32 13.62 -17.64
C GLY A 186 2.81 13.71 -17.71
N THR A 187 2.20 12.96 -18.63
CA THR A 187 0.77 13.03 -18.97
C THR A 187 0.11 11.65 -18.88
N GLY A 188 -1.21 11.62 -18.71
CA GLY A 188 -2.01 10.39 -18.68
C GLY A 188 -2.12 9.74 -17.31
N LEU A 189 -1.09 9.84 -16.47
CA LEU A 189 -1.13 9.40 -15.08
C LEU A 189 -1.84 10.48 -14.24
N ARG A 190 -3.08 10.21 -13.82
CA ARG A 190 -3.85 11.10 -12.92
C ARG A 190 -3.40 10.92 -11.47
N LEU A 191 -2.09 10.97 -11.24
CA LEU A 191 -1.46 10.73 -9.95
C LEU A 191 -0.78 12.00 -9.43
N GLN A 192 -0.82 12.20 -8.10
CA GLN A 192 -0.16 13.31 -7.44
C GLN A 192 0.87 12.79 -6.44
N ALA A 193 2.02 13.46 -6.38
CA ALA A 193 3.01 13.22 -5.34
C ALA A 193 2.39 13.39 -3.95
N GLY A 194 2.66 12.47 -3.05
CA GLY A 194 2.07 12.40 -1.71
C GLY A 194 0.77 11.61 -1.62
N ALA A 195 0.17 11.18 -2.74
CA ALA A 195 -0.96 10.26 -2.70
C ALA A 195 -0.54 8.94 -2.06
N VAL A 196 -1.38 8.39 -1.19
CA VAL A 196 -1.11 7.15 -0.47
C VAL A 196 -2.20 6.15 -0.80
N GLY A 197 -1.78 4.95 -1.19
CA GLY A 197 -2.70 3.89 -1.59
C GLY A 197 -2.28 2.52 -1.06
N ARG A 198 -3.21 1.58 -1.12
CA ARG A 198 -2.97 0.15 -0.95
C ARG A 198 -2.87 -0.50 -2.31
N PHE A 199 -2.11 -1.57 -2.38
CA PHE A 199 -2.04 -2.38 -3.59
C PHE A 199 -2.35 -3.85 -3.30
N LEU A 200 -2.83 -4.53 -4.33
CA LEU A 200 -2.87 -5.99 -4.42
C LEU A 200 -2.33 -6.41 -5.78
N HIS A 201 -1.36 -7.33 -5.77
CA HIS A 201 -0.85 -7.99 -6.98
C HIS A 201 -1.30 -9.44 -6.98
N ALA A 202 -1.88 -9.89 -8.08
CA ALA A 202 -2.29 -11.27 -8.26
C ALA A 202 -1.88 -11.80 -9.64
N ARG A 203 -1.62 -13.12 -9.68
CA ARG A 203 -1.36 -13.86 -10.92
C ARG A 203 -2.62 -14.59 -11.35
N GLY A 204 -2.76 -14.82 -12.65
CA GLY A 204 -3.84 -15.64 -13.19
C GLY A 204 -3.83 -17.06 -12.63
N GLY A 205 -5.02 -17.58 -12.37
CA GLY A 205 -5.25 -18.97 -12.00
C GLY A 205 -5.32 -19.87 -13.23
N SER A 206 -6.06 -20.97 -13.11
CA SER A 206 -6.26 -21.89 -14.23
C SER A 206 -7.10 -21.26 -15.33
N GLY A 207 -6.60 -21.29 -16.57
CA GLY A 207 -7.28 -20.73 -17.74
C GLY A 207 -6.90 -19.28 -18.08
N ASN A 208 -6.06 -18.64 -17.27
CA ASN A 208 -5.48 -17.32 -17.52
C ASN A 208 -4.02 -17.23 -17.05
N GLU A 209 -3.29 -18.34 -17.12
CA GLU A 209 -1.90 -18.43 -16.70
C GLU A 209 -1.02 -17.38 -17.40
N GLY A 210 -0.09 -16.78 -16.66
CA GLY A 210 0.77 -15.69 -17.14
C GLY A 210 0.14 -14.31 -17.11
N GLN A 211 -1.19 -14.20 -16.93
CA GLN A 211 -1.83 -12.90 -16.71
C GLN A 211 -1.55 -12.35 -15.31
N ALA A 212 -1.66 -11.04 -15.19
CA ALA A 212 -1.53 -10.31 -13.94
C ALA A 212 -2.73 -9.39 -13.71
N LEU A 213 -3.08 -9.23 -12.44
CA LEU A 213 -4.05 -8.27 -11.93
C LEU A 213 -3.35 -7.41 -10.88
N VAL A 214 -3.46 -6.09 -11.03
CA VAL A 214 -2.96 -5.12 -10.06
C VAL A 214 -4.12 -4.22 -9.65
N VAL A 215 -4.42 -4.15 -8.36
CA VAL A 215 -5.42 -3.22 -7.82
C VAL A 215 -4.68 -2.12 -7.07
N GLU A 216 -4.99 -0.87 -7.38
CA GLU A 216 -4.57 0.32 -6.64
C GLU A 216 -5.81 0.95 -5.98
N ASP A 217 -5.73 1.18 -4.68
CA ASP A 217 -6.80 1.68 -3.80
C ASP A 217 -6.27 2.89 -3.04
N TYR A 218 -6.58 4.09 -3.53
CA TYR A 218 -6.04 5.36 -3.04
C TYR A 218 -6.85 5.87 -1.86
N GLN A 219 -6.20 6.01 -0.71
CA GLN A 219 -6.86 6.32 0.56
C GLN A 219 -6.71 7.78 0.97
N GLU A 220 -5.57 8.40 0.64
CA GLU A 220 -5.17 9.70 1.18
C GLU A 220 -4.39 10.51 0.13
N GLY A 221 -4.27 11.83 0.33
CA GLY A 221 -3.40 12.70 -0.48
C GLY A 221 -4.00 13.18 -1.82
N GLY A 222 -5.28 12.90 -2.09
CA GLY A 222 -6.08 13.64 -3.09
C GLY A 222 -5.67 13.47 -4.56
N GLY A 223 -4.99 12.38 -4.92
CA GLY A 223 -4.38 12.28 -6.25
C GLY A 223 -4.17 10.86 -6.76
N GLY A 224 -5.20 10.03 -6.75
CA GLY A 224 -5.23 8.79 -7.51
C GLY A 224 -6.65 8.29 -7.65
N GLN A 225 -6.92 7.63 -8.78
CA GLN A 225 -8.19 6.99 -9.03
C GLN A 225 -8.04 5.50 -8.71
N ASP A 226 -8.93 4.96 -7.91
CA ASP A 226 -8.99 3.53 -7.66
C ASP A 226 -9.09 2.79 -8.99
N THR A 227 -8.12 1.93 -9.23
CA THR A 227 -7.93 1.32 -10.54
C THR A 227 -7.63 -0.16 -10.38
N VAL A 228 -8.25 -0.95 -11.24
CA VAL A 228 -7.84 -2.33 -11.48
C VAL A 228 -7.18 -2.40 -12.85
N TRP A 229 -5.93 -2.83 -12.86
CA TRP A 229 -5.15 -3.08 -14.05
C TRP A 229 -5.12 -4.58 -14.35
N ARG A 230 -5.16 -4.91 -15.64
CA ARG A 230 -5.02 -6.27 -16.17
C ARG A 230 -3.94 -6.28 -17.24
N GLY A 231 -3.23 -7.40 -17.34
CA GLY A 231 -2.20 -7.61 -18.33
C GLY A 231 -1.39 -8.86 -18.02
N TYR A 232 -0.07 -8.75 -18.01
CA TYR A 232 0.86 -9.89 -17.92
C TYR A 232 1.99 -9.61 -16.94
N ALA A 233 2.44 -10.66 -16.24
CA ALA A 233 3.77 -10.67 -15.67
C ALA A 233 4.76 -11.09 -16.76
N ILE A 234 5.77 -10.26 -17.01
CA ILE A 234 6.79 -10.50 -18.05
C ILE A 234 8.17 -10.60 -17.42
N ALA A 235 9.11 -11.22 -18.13
CA ALA A 235 10.50 -11.26 -17.70
C ALA A 235 11.23 -9.96 -18.07
N TRP A 236 12.32 -9.65 -17.36
CA TRP A 236 13.21 -8.56 -17.77
C TRP A 236 13.83 -8.77 -19.15
N ASP A 237 13.89 -10.01 -19.64
CA ASP A 237 14.34 -10.31 -21.00
C ASP A 237 13.33 -9.96 -22.08
N ASP A 238 12.06 -9.80 -21.72
CA ASP A 238 11.04 -9.26 -22.60
C ASP A 238 11.20 -7.74 -22.78
N LEU A 239 11.92 -7.06 -21.89
CA LEU A 239 12.35 -5.67 -22.06
C LEU A 239 13.63 -5.64 -22.90
N GLN A 240 13.51 -5.25 -24.17
CA GLN A 240 14.59 -5.36 -25.15
C GLN A 240 15.54 -4.17 -25.13
N SER A 241 15.00 -2.94 -25.05
CA SER A 241 15.80 -1.72 -25.05
C SER A 241 15.04 -0.51 -24.52
N ILE A 242 15.80 0.48 -24.05
CA ILE A 242 15.32 1.81 -23.66
C ILE A 242 16.22 2.84 -24.37
N GLY A 243 15.65 3.70 -25.21
CA GLY A 243 16.36 4.64 -26.07
C GLY A 243 15.69 6.00 -26.16
#